data_AF-A0A2H9ZZ91-F1
#
_entry.id   AF-A0A2H9ZZ91-F1
#
_cell.length_a   1.000
_cell.length_b   1.000
_cell.length_c   1.000
_cell.angle_alpha   90.00
_cell.angle_beta   90.00
_cell.angle_gamma   90.00
#
_symmetry.space_group_name_H-M   'P 1'
#
loop_
_entity.id
_entity.type
_entity.pdbx_description
1 polymer ?
#
loop_
_entity_poly.entity_id
_entity_poly.type
_entity_poly.pdbx_seq_one_letter_code
_entity_poly.pdbx_strand_id
1 'polypeptide(L)'
;MAEWANKSEIARGELNQAIWRDVKPNQAHSAHVKDLQKRLKDLDDDREALREERRRLREELTKAREALSGAKEVASEARHREELLKSEVRSLRALVENSSGWRGRRMEDLEEAVKRAVKIVSASPVGCHMQHQAAFDALLRTLVDVGTLNQESIRDPAVLSFCGSKGPDKFFGAGSCPPEEIPPSRSYAGWGSWPSQPGTSGESPVTLLEARWLGRRDPSGSQ
;
A
#
# COMPACT_ATOMS: atom_id res chain seq x y z
N MET A 1 -67.39 -2.88 -109.96
CA MET A 1 -66.44 -1.96 -109.28
C MET A 1 -66.48 -2.13 -107.76
N ALA A 2 -67.66 -2.23 -107.11
CA ALA A 2 -67.77 -2.33 -105.64
C ALA A 2 -67.19 -3.62 -105.02
N GLU A 3 -67.33 -4.79 -105.65
CA GLU A 3 -66.82 -6.06 -105.09
C GLU A 3 -65.29 -6.13 -105.01
N TRP A 4 -64.60 -5.51 -105.97
CA TRP A 4 -63.13 -5.48 -106.00
C TRP A 4 -62.56 -4.55 -104.91
N ALA A 5 -63.24 -3.43 -104.63
CA ALA A 5 -62.89 -2.55 -103.53
C ALA A 5 -63.06 -3.26 -102.17
N ASN A 6 -64.17 -3.98 -101.98
CA ASN A 6 -64.45 -4.71 -100.73
C ASN A 6 -63.41 -5.83 -100.46
N LYS A 7 -63.03 -6.60 -101.49
CA LYS A 7 -61.98 -7.64 -101.35
C LYS A 7 -60.60 -7.04 -101.01
N SER A 8 -60.28 -5.88 -101.57
CA SER A 8 -59.02 -5.18 -101.28
C SER A 8 -58.97 -4.67 -99.84
N GLU A 9 -60.10 -4.22 -99.30
CA GLU A 9 -60.20 -3.72 -97.93
C GLU A 9 -60.06 -4.84 -96.90
N ILE A 10 -60.68 -5.99 -97.14
CA ILE A 10 -60.54 -7.19 -96.31
C ILE A 10 -59.09 -7.70 -96.31
N ALA A 11 -58.47 -7.79 -97.49
CA ALA A 11 -57.07 -8.22 -97.61
C ALA A 11 -56.10 -7.28 -96.88
N ARG A 12 -56.35 -5.96 -96.88
CA ARG A 12 -55.59 -4.98 -96.08
C ARG A 12 -55.79 -5.16 -94.58
N GLY A 13 -57.02 -5.44 -94.14
CA GLY A 13 -57.32 -5.74 -92.74
C GLY A 13 -56.58 -6.97 -92.22
N GLU A 14 -56.55 -8.03 -93.02
CA GLU A 14 -55.84 -9.27 -92.71
C GLU A 14 -54.32 -9.10 -92.69
N LEU A 15 -53.75 -8.38 -93.67
CA LEU A 15 -52.33 -8.04 -93.69
C LEU A 15 -51.93 -7.23 -92.45
N ASN A 16 -52.74 -6.23 -92.08
CA ASN A 16 -52.49 -5.41 -90.89
C ASN A 16 -52.60 -6.24 -89.60
N GLN A 17 -53.52 -7.19 -89.51
CA GLN A 17 -53.62 -8.11 -88.37
C GLN A 17 -52.45 -9.10 -88.31
N ALA A 18 -51.90 -9.53 -89.44
CA ALA A 18 -50.71 -10.38 -89.49
C ALA A 18 -49.48 -9.61 -88.99
N ILE A 19 -49.28 -8.39 -89.48
CA ILE A 19 -48.19 -7.51 -89.04
C ILE A 19 -48.27 -7.20 -87.53
N TRP A 20 -49.45 -6.89 -87.01
CA TRP A 20 -49.63 -6.64 -85.57
C TRP A 20 -49.40 -7.89 -84.70
N ARG A 21 -49.69 -9.09 -85.23
CA ARG A 21 -49.41 -10.36 -84.55
C ARG A 21 -47.93 -10.66 -84.45
N ASP A 22 -47.11 -10.22 -85.40
CA ASP A 22 -45.65 -10.43 -85.36
C ASP A 22 -44.90 -9.31 -84.60
N VAL A 23 -45.43 -8.09 -84.60
CA VAL A 23 -44.79 -6.94 -83.92
C VAL A 23 -44.95 -6.98 -82.39
N LYS A 24 -46.12 -7.40 -81.88
CA LYS A 24 -46.39 -7.44 -80.42
C LYS A 24 -45.48 -8.41 -79.63
N PRO A 25 -45.27 -9.67 -80.08
CA PRO A 25 -44.34 -10.59 -79.44
C PRO A 25 -42.92 -10.01 -79.43
N ASN A 26 -42.47 -9.41 -80.54
CA ASN A 26 -41.15 -8.80 -80.64
C ASN A 26 -40.96 -7.63 -79.68
N GLN A 27 -42.00 -6.83 -79.42
CA GLN A 27 -41.94 -5.74 -78.44
C GLN A 27 -41.85 -6.27 -76.99
N ALA A 28 -42.61 -7.32 -76.66
CA ALA A 28 -42.55 -7.96 -75.34
C ALA A 28 -41.19 -8.63 -75.09
N HIS A 29 -40.63 -9.30 -76.12
CA HIS A 29 -39.29 -9.87 -76.05
C HIS A 29 -38.22 -8.81 -75.83
N SER A 30 -38.31 -7.66 -76.52
CA SER A 30 -37.38 -6.55 -76.31
C SER A 30 -37.43 -5.98 -74.89
N ALA A 31 -38.63 -5.81 -74.32
CA ALA A 31 -38.78 -5.34 -72.95
C ALA A 31 -38.17 -6.32 -71.93
N HIS A 32 -38.40 -7.62 -72.11
CA HIS A 32 -37.83 -8.66 -71.25
C HIS A 32 -36.29 -8.72 -71.33
N VAL A 33 -35.71 -8.60 -72.52
CA VAL A 33 -34.25 -8.55 -72.69
C VAL A 33 -33.66 -7.33 -71.97
N LYS A 34 -34.30 -6.17 -72.05
CA LYS A 34 -33.85 -4.96 -71.33
C LYS A 34 -33.94 -5.13 -69.81
N ASP A 35 -35.00 -5.75 -69.31
CA ASP A 35 -35.12 -6.08 -67.88
C ASP A 35 -33.99 -7.02 -67.43
N LEU A 36 -33.71 -8.07 -68.19
CA LEU A 36 -32.61 -8.99 -67.88
C LEU A 36 -31.25 -8.30 -67.92
N GLN A 37 -31.01 -7.44 -68.91
CA GLN A 37 -29.77 -6.66 -69.00
C GLN A 37 -29.60 -5.74 -67.79
N LYS A 38 -30.68 -5.10 -67.34
CA LYS A 38 -30.67 -4.27 -66.14
C LYS A 38 -30.35 -5.10 -64.91
N ARG A 39 -31.06 -6.21 -64.69
CA ARG A 39 -30.85 -7.09 -63.54
C ARG A 39 -29.44 -7.69 -63.51
N LEU A 40 -28.87 -8.01 -64.67
CA LEU A 40 -27.49 -8.48 -64.76
C LEU A 40 -26.50 -7.42 -64.29
N LYS A 41 -26.71 -6.16 -64.70
CA LYS A 41 -25.90 -5.04 -64.26
C LYS A 41 -26.03 -4.80 -62.76
N ASP A 42 -27.25 -4.77 -62.24
CA ASP A 42 -27.51 -4.57 -60.81
C ASP A 42 -26.82 -5.69 -59.98
N LEU A 43 -26.87 -6.94 -60.44
CA LEU A 43 -26.17 -8.07 -59.80
C LEU A 43 -24.65 -7.95 -59.86
N ASP A 44 -24.09 -7.44 -60.96
CA ASP A 44 -22.65 -7.20 -61.06
C ASP A 44 -22.20 -6.08 -60.09
N ASP A 45 -22.99 -5.01 -59.96
CA ASP A 45 -22.75 -3.91 -59.02
C ASP A 45 -22.82 -4.42 -57.57
N ASP A 46 -23.86 -5.20 -57.21
CA ASP A 46 -24.00 -5.84 -55.89
C ASP A 46 -22.83 -6.77 -55.58
N ARG A 47 -22.38 -7.54 -56.58
CA ARG A 47 -21.22 -8.44 -56.43
C ARG A 47 -19.94 -7.66 -56.14
N GLU A 48 -19.71 -6.52 -56.79
CA GLU A 48 -18.56 -5.67 -56.48
C GLU A 48 -18.66 -5.05 -55.07
N ALA A 49 -19.85 -4.60 -54.66
CA ALA A 49 -20.08 -4.10 -53.30
C ALA A 49 -19.75 -5.16 -52.24
N LEU A 50 -20.18 -6.42 -52.45
CA LEU A 50 -19.85 -7.53 -51.55
C LEU A 50 -18.35 -7.85 -51.51
N ARG A 51 -17.63 -7.72 -52.64
CA ARG A 51 -16.17 -7.91 -52.64
C ARG A 51 -15.47 -6.86 -51.81
N GLU A 52 -15.92 -5.62 -51.90
CA GLU A 52 -15.38 -4.49 -51.16
C GLU A 52 -15.64 -4.62 -49.66
N GLU A 53 -16.86 -4.98 -49.25
CA GLU A 53 -17.18 -5.23 -47.84
C GLU A 53 -16.37 -6.40 -47.28
N ARG A 54 -16.22 -7.49 -48.05
CA ARG A 54 -15.34 -8.60 -47.64
C ARG A 54 -13.89 -8.17 -47.48
N ARG A 55 -13.39 -7.25 -48.30
CA ARG A 55 -12.03 -6.70 -48.19
C ARG A 55 -11.88 -5.92 -46.88
N ARG A 56 -12.81 -4.99 -46.60
CA ARG A 56 -12.85 -4.22 -45.36
C ARG A 56 -12.91 -5.10 -44.11
N LEU A 57 -13.78 -6.12 -44.11
CA LEU A 57 -13.90 -7.05 -43.00
C LEU A 57 -12.61 -7.84 -42.75
N ARG A 58 -11.85 -8.19 -43.79
CA ARG A 58 -10.55 -8.86 -43.62
C ARG A 58 -9.52 -7.92 -43.00
N GLU A 59 -9.48 -6.67 -43.42
CA GLU A 59 -8.59 -5.64 -42.86
C GLU A 59 -8.91 -5.42 -41.37
N GLU A 60 -10.20 -5.28 -41.01
CA GLU A 60 -10.62 -5.14 -39.61
C GLU A 60 -10.31 -6.39 -38.78
N LEU A 61 -10.50 -7.59 -39.35
CA LEU A 61 -10.13 -8.84 -38.68
C LEU A 61 -8.62 -8.90 -38.39
N THR A 62 -7.78 -8.48 -39.33
CA THR A 62 -6.33 -8.41 -39.10
C THR A 62 -5.97 -7.43 -37.99
N LYS A 63 -6.55 -6.21 -37.99
CA LYS A 63 -6.34 -5.22 -36.91
C LYS A 63 -6.79 -5.76 -35.55
N ALA A 64 -7.95 -6.42 -35.49
CA ALA A 64 -8.47 -7.01 -34.26
C ALA A 64 -7.56 -8.13 -33.73
N ARG A 65 -6.96 -8.93 -34.62
CA ARG A 65 -5.99 -9.96 -34.23
C ARG A 65 -4.70 -9.36 -33.67
N GLU A 66 -4.18 -8.31 -34.30
CA GLU A 66 -3.00 -7.59 -33.81
C GLU A 66 -3.26 -6.98 -32.43
N ALA A 67 -4.39 -6.28 -32.28
CA ALA A 67 -4.81 -5.72 -30.99
C ALA A 67 -4.98 -6.80 -29.91
N LEU A 68 -5.58 -7.93 -30.25
CA LEU A 68 -5.73 -9.06 -29.32
C LEU A 68 -4.38 -9.67 -28.94
N SER A 69 -3.44 -9.78 -29.89
CA SER A 69 -2.09 -10.26 -29.62
C SER A 69 -1.34 -9.33 -28.66
N GLY A 70 -1.38 -8.02 -28.92
CA GLY A 70 -0.79 -7.02 -28.02
C GLY A 70 -1.43 -7.03 -26.62
N ALA A 71 -2.76 -7.14 -26.54
CA ALA A 71 -3.45 -7.25 -25.26
C ALA A 71 -3.04 -8.49 -24.46
N LYS A 72 -2.84 -9.64 -25.13
CA LYS A 72 -2.36 -10.87 -24.48
C LYS A 72 -0.94 -10.73 -23.94
N GLU A 73 -0.06 -10.07 -24.70
CA GLU A 73 1.31 -9.81 -24.26
C GLU A 73 1.33 -8.93 -23.01
N VAL A 74 0.62 -7.80 -23.03
CA VAL A 74 0.49 -6.90 -21.86
C VAL A 74 -0.10 -7.63 -20.66
N ALA A 75 -1.13 -8.45 -20.86
CA ALA A 75 -1.71 -9.24 -19.78
C ALA A 75 -0.73 -10.27 -19.20
N SER A 76 0.10 -10.90 -20.04
CA SER A 76 1.12 -11.85 -19.58
C SER A 76 2.23 -11.17 -18.78
N GLU A 77 2.67 -9.98 -19.22
CA GLU A 77 3.69 -9.19 -18.53
C GLU A 77 3.17 -8.68 -17.18
N ALA A 78 1.92 -8.22 -17.14
CA ALA A 78 1.26 -7.80 -15.90
C ALA A 78 1.18 -8.95 -14.88
N ARG A 79 0.81 -10.16 -15.32
CA ARG A 79 0.81 -11.36 -14.46
C ARG A 79 2.19 -11.70 -13.94
N HIS A 80 3.22 -11.59 -14.77
CA HIS A 80 4.59 -11.84 -14.32
C HIS A 80 5.04 -10.84 -13.25
N ARG A 81 4.75 -9.55 -13.44
CA ARG A 81 5.01 -8.50 -12.43
C ARG A 81 4.27 -8.77 -11.12
N GLU A 82 3.02 -9.19 -11.20
CA GLU A 82 2.22 -9.55 -10.03
C GLU A 82 2.88 -10.68 -9.22
N GLU A 83 3.35 -11.74 -9.87
CA GLU A 83 4.02 -12.85 -9.18
C GLU A 83 5.36 -12.44 -8.56
N LEU A 84 6.13 -11.57 -9.23
CA LEU A 84 7.34 -10.98 -8.64
C LEU A 84 7.00 -10.20 -7.37
N LEU A 85 6.02 -9.30 -7.42
CA LEU A 85 5.58 -8.52 -6.26
C LEU A 85 5.05 -9.41 -5.13
N LYS A 86 4.28 -10.46 -5.45
CA LYS A 86 3.85 -11.45 -4.44
C LYS A 86 5.03 -12.11 -3.76
N SER A 87 6.07 -12.48 -4.53
CA SER A 87 7.27 -13.09 -3.96
C SER A 87 8.04 -12.13 -3.05
N GLU A 88 8.14 -10.86 -3.43
CA GLU A 88 8.78 -9.81 -2.64
C GLU A 88 8.01 -9.52 -1.35
N VAL A 89 6.67 -9.40 -1.43
CA VAL A 89 5.81 -9.23 -0.25
C VAL A 89 5.95 -10.42 0.70
N ARG A 90 6.04 -11.66 0.19
CA ARG A 90 6.31 -12.84 1.03
C ARG A 90 7.68 -12.77 1.71
N SER A 91 8.72 -12.33 0.98
CA SER A 91 10.08 -12.15 1.51
C SER A 91 10.13 -11.09 2.61
N LEU A 92 9.55 -9.91 2.36
CA LEU A 92 9.49 -8.82 3.33
C LEU A 92 8.69 -9.21 4.57
N ARG A 93 7.57 -9.92 4.39
CA ARG A 93 6.79 -10.47 5.50
C ARG A 93 7.64 -11.39 6.37
N ALA A 94 8.37 -12.33 5.76
CA ALA A 94 9.26 -13.23 6.49
C ALA A 94 10.37 -12.47 7.24
N LEU A 95 10.93 -11.42 6.63
CA LEU A 95 11.93 -10.58 7.28
C LEU A 95 11.35 -9.85 8.51
N VAL A 96 10.16 -9.27 8.38
CA VAL A 96 9.47 -8.58 9.48
C VAL A 96 9.16 -9.56 10.61
N GLU A 97 8.56 -10.71 10.30
CA GLU A 97 8.25 -11.76 11.28
C GLU A 97 9.51 -12.24 12.00
N ASN A 98 10.59 -12.52 11.26
CA ASN A 98 11.88 -12.86 11.84
C ASN A 98 12.38 -11.76 12.78
N SER A 99 12.34 -10.48 12.39
CA SER A 99 12.84 -9.39 13.23
C SER A 99 11.99 -9.13 14.49
N SER A 100 10.67 -9.38 14.41
CA SER A 100 9.73 -9.10 15.49
C SER A 100 9.94 -10.01 16.70
N GLY A 101 10.23 -11.30 16.48
CA GLY A 101 10.52 -12.25 17.57
C GLY A 101 11.81 -11.93 18.32
N TRP A 102 12.83 -11.39 17.63
CA TRP A 102 14.07 -10.94 18.26
C TRP A 102 13.93 -9.63 19.04
N ARG A 103 12.96 -8.79 18.69
CA ARG A 103 12.66 -7.56 19.43
C ARG A 103 11.94 -7.87 20.75
N GLY A 104 10.96 -8.79 20.73
CA GLY A 104 10.26 -9.24 21.93
C GLY A 104 11.21 -9.82 22.97
N ARG A 105 12.00 -10.83 22.58
CA ARG A 105 12.98 -11.46 23.49
C ARG A 105 13.98 -10.46 24.07
N ARG A 106 14.50 -9.53 23.26
CA ARG A 106 15.42 -8.50 23.77
C ARG A 106 14.79 -7.54 24.77
N MET A 107 13.52 -7.19 24.60
CA MET A 107 12.78 -6.38 25.57
C MET A 107 12.58 -7.15 26.88
N GLU A 108 12.21 -8.43 26.80
CA GLU A 108 12.06 -9.30 27.97
C GLU A 108 13.39 -9.45 28.74
N ASP A 109 14.50 -9.71 28.04
CA ASP A 109 15.84 -9.80 28.65
C ASP A 109 16.25 -8.49 29.32
N LEU A 110 15.95 -7.34 28.69
CA LEU A 110 16.24 -6.02 29.25
C LEU A 110 15.39 -5.74 30.50
N GLU A 111 14.10 -6.08 30.47
CA GLU A 111 13.20 -5.93 31.61
C GLU A 111 13.70 -6.76 32.81
N GLU A 112 14.10 -8.01 32.57
CA GLU A 112 14.67 -8.86 33.61
C GLU A 112 16.02 -8.36 34.12
N ALA A 113 16.88 -7.84 33.24
CA ALA A 113 18.15 -7.23 33.65
C ALA A 113 17.92 -6.00 34.54
N VAL A 114 16.95 -5.13 34.21
CA VAL A 114 16.57 -3.97 35.01
C VAL A 114 16.01 -4.40 36.36
N LYS A 115 15.09 -5.37 36.40
CA LYS A 115 14.55 -5.92 37.67
C LYS A 115 15.68 -6.42 38.58
N ARG A 116 16.65 -7.16 38.03
CA ARG A 116 17.82 -7.64 38.78
C ARG A 116 18.70 -6.49 39.28
N ALA A 117 18.99 -5.51 38.44
CA ALA A 117 19.77 -4.34 38.81
C ALA A 117 19.11 -3.56 39.96
N VAL A 118 17.79 -3.32 39.89
CA VAL A 118 17.02 -2.68 40.96
C VAL A 118 17.10 -3.48 42.26
N LYS A 119 16.99 -4.82 42.20
CA LYS A 119 17.14 -5.68 43.38
C LYS A 119 18.54 -5.59 44.01
N ILE A 120 19.59 -5.50 43.20
CA ILE A 120 20.97 -5.33 43.68
C ILE A 120 21.16 -3.95 44.32
N VAL A 121 20.71 -2.88 43.65
CA VAL A 121 20.85 -1.50 44.15
C VAL A 121 20.06 -1.30 45.44
N SER A 122 18.86 -1.87 45.56
CA SER A 122 18.05 -1.78 46.79
C SER A 122 18.64 -2.57 47.96
N ALA A 123 19.43 -3.62 47.70
CA ALA A 123 20.15 -4.37 48.73
C ALA A 123 21.53 -3.76 49.08
N SER A 124 22.00 -2.77 48.33
CA SER A 124 23.25 -2.06 48.60
C SER A 124 23.10 -1.12 49.80
N PRO A 125 24.18 -0.83 50.58
CA PRO A 125 24.15 0.15 51.66
C PRO A 125 23.57 1.51 51.26
N VAL A 126 23.80 1.95 50.01
CA VAL A 126 23.25 3.20 49.46
C VAL A 126 21.74 3.11 49.23
N GLY A 127 21.22 1.95 48.82
CA GLY A 127 19.78 1.71 48.67
C GLY A 127 19.07 1.50 50.01
N CYS A 128 19.73 0.86 50.97
CA CYS A 128 19.26 0.71 52.35
C CYS A 128 19.28 2.04 53.13
N HIS A 129 20.10 3.02 52.74
CA HIS A 129 20.15 4.34 53.37
C HIS A 129 18.76 5.01 53.38
N MET A 130 17.99 4.86 52.30
CA MET A 130 16.60 5.34 52.26
C MET A 130 15.67 4.59 53.23
N GLN A 131 15.92 3.31 53.52
CA GLN A 131 15.08 2.51 54.43
C GLN A 131 15.40 2.80 55.91
N HIS A 132 16.67 3.08 56.22
CA HIS A 132 17.09 3.46 57.57
C HIS A 132 16.96 4.96 57.85
N GLN A 133 16.59 5.78 56.86
CA GLN A 133 16.42 7.22 57.02
C GLN A 133 15.46 7.58 58.15
N ALA A 134 14.37 6.83 58.34
CA ALA A 134 13.43 7.06 59.45
C ALA A 134 14.07 6.78 60.83
N ALA A 135 14.93 5.76 60.93
CA ALA A 135 15.64 5.43 62.17
C ALA A 135 16.74 6.45 62.48
N PHE A 136 17.49 6.88 61.46
CA PHE A 136 18.46 7.98 61.61
C PHE A 136 17.78 9.29 61.96
N ASP A 137 16.63 9.60 61.36
CA ASP A 137 15.84 10.79 61.69
C ASP A 137 15.37 10.76 63.15
N ALA A 138 14.93 9.60 63.66
CA ALA A 138 14.54 9.44 65.07
C ALA A 138 15.73 9.62 66.04
N LEU A 139 16.90 9.07 65.70
CA LEU A 139 18.12 9.24 66.49
C LEU A 139 18.60 10.70 66.51
N LEU A 140 18.66 11.34 65.33
CA LEU A 140 19.05 12.74 65.21
C LEU A 140 18.08 13.65 65.96
N ARG A 141 16.77 13.40 65.88
CA ARG A 141 15.76 14.12 66.67
C ARG A 141 16.02 13.98 68.17
N THR A 142 16.26 12.77 68.65
CA THR A 142 16.53 12.51 70.07
C THR A 142 17.78 13.25 70.56
N LEU A 143 18.85 13.28 69.77
CA LEU A 143 20.08 14.02 70.10
C LEU A 143 19.86 15.54 70.11
N VAL A 144 19.02 16.05 69.21
CA VAL A 144 18.59 17.46 69.23
C VAL A 144 17.77 17.77 70.49
N ASP A 145 16.82 16.91 70.83
CA ASP A 145 15.94 17.09 72.00
C ASP A 145 16.71 17.03 73.32
N VAL A 146 17.72 16.15 73.42
CA VAL A 146 18.64 16.05 74.56
C VAL A 146 19.68 17.20 74.58
N GLY A 147 19.73 18.03 73.52
CA GLY A 147 20.65 19.16 73.41
C GLY A 147 22.09 18.78 73.10
N THR A 148 22.33 17.54 72.64
CA THR A 148 23.66 17.07 72.20
C THR A 148 23.99 17.54 70.79
N LEU A 149 22.99 17.68 69.92
CA LEU A 149 23.12 18.32 68.61
C LEU A 149 22.44 19.69 68.63
N ASN A 150 23.18 20.72 68.26
CA ASN A 150 22.68 22.07 68.00
C ASN A 150 22.63 22.37 66.49
N GLN A 151 22.03 23.50 66.13
CA GLN A 151 21.80 23.90 64.74
C GLN A 151 23.09 24.01 63.90
N GLU A 152 24.22 24.32 64.54
CA GLU A 152 25.52 24.41 63.87
C GLU A 152 26.16 23.02 63.69
N SER A 153 26.16 22.20 64.73
CA SER A 153 26.75 20.84 64.72
C SER A 153 26.02 19.87 63.80
N ILE A 154 24.71 20.02 63.59
CA ILE A 154 23.97 19.17 62.64
C ILE A 154 24.34 19.48 61.18
N ARG A 155 24.90 20.67 60.92
CA ARG A 155 25.36 21.09 59.59
C ARG A 155 26.79 20.64 59.29
N ASP A 156 27.46 20.01 60.26
CA ASP A 156 28.77 19.41 60.05
C ASP A 156 28.71 18.37 58.91
N PRO A 157 29.66 18.35 57.96
CA PRO A 157 29.66 17.42 56.84
C PRO A 157 29.55 15.94 57.24
N ALA A 158 30.07 15.55 58.41
CA ALA A 158 29.99 14.19 58.91
C ALA A 158 28.56 13.81 59.33
N VAL A 159 27.77 14.77 59.82
CA VAL A 159 26.36 14.56 60.24
C VAL A 159 25.38 14.85 59.11
N LEU A 160 25.73 15.76 58.19
CA LEU A 160 24.88 16.22 57.10
C LEU A 160 24.45 15.08 56.17
N SER A 161 25.34 14.12 55.91
CA SER A 161 25.06 12.94 55.06
C SER A 161 23.91 12.05 55.58
N PHE A 162 23.59 12.14 56.87
CA PHE A 162 22.51 11.40 57.51
C PHE A 162 21.17 12.14 57.53
N CYS A 163 21.13 13.43 57.18
CA CYS A 163 19.91 14.25 57.24
C CYS A 163 18.91 13.98 56.09
N GLY A 164 19.30 13.17 55.10
CA GLY A 164 18.47 12.85 53.94
C GLY A 164 18.14 14.06 53.06
N SER A 165 17.24 13.88 52.09
CA SER A 165 16.92 14.90 51.07
C SER A 165 16.22 16.17 51.60
N LYS A 166 15.65 16.10 52.81
CA LYS A 166 14.98 17.24 53.47
C LYS A 166 15.94 18.14 54.25
N GLY A 167 17.20 17.73 54.42
CA GLY A 167 18.23 18.52 55.11
C GLY A 167 18.05 18.61 56.63
N PRO A 168 19.00 19.26 57.33
CA PRO A 168 19.05 19.33 58.79
C PRO A 168 17.97 20.23 59.41
N ASP A 169 17.42 21.18 58.66
CA ASP A 169 16.50 22.19 59.19
C ASP A 169 15.16 21.59 59.68
N LYS A 170 14.81 20.37 59.21
CA LYS A 170 13.61 19.63 59.64
C LYS A 170 13.59 19.27 61.12
N PHE A 171 14.76 19.27 61.80
CA PHE A 171 14.88 18.89 63.21
C PHE A 171 14.69 20.06 64.19
N PHE A 172 14.81 21.31 63.71
CA PHE A 172 14.79 22.51 64.55
C PHE A 172 13.59 23.43 64.29
N GLY A 173 12.72 23.08 63.34
CA GLY A 173 11.50 23.85 63.07
C GLY A 173 10.53 23.83 64.27
N ALA A 174 10.21 25.01 64.79
CA ALA A 174 9.18 25.19 65.81
C ALA A 174 7.78 24.96 65.20
N GLY A 175 7.08 23.93 65.66
CA GLY A 175 5.64 23.77 65.48
C GLY A 175 5.18 23.07 64.19
N SER A 176 4.98 21.75 64.27
CA SER A 176 3.70 21.11 63.89
C SER A 176 3.74 19.60 64.13
N CYS A 177 2.93 19.12 65.06
CA CYS A 177 2.56 17.72 65.27
C CYS A 177 1.27 17.68 66.14
N PRO A 178 0.38 16.64 66.10
CA PRO A 178 0.53 15.32 65.44
C PRO A 178 -0.82 14.76 64.82
N PRO A 179 -1.16 13.44 64.85
CA PRO A 179 -1.24 12.54 63.69
C PRO A 179 -2.66 12.02 63.35
N GLU A 180 -3.04 11.86 62.08
CA GLU A 180 -4.17 10.97 61.74
C GLU A 180 -4.04 10.39 60.33
N GLU A 181 -4.12 9.06 60.27
CA GLU A 181 -4.31 8.28 59.07
C GLU A 181 -5.61 8.71 58.37
N ILE A 182 -5.50 9.10 57.11
CA ILE A 182 -6.56 8.85 56.13
C ILE A 182 -5.85 8.40 54.84
N PRO A 183 -6.09 7.19 54.32
CA PRO A 183 -5.65 6.89 52.96
C PRO A 183 -6.50 7.75 51.99
N PRO A 184 -5.91 8.49 51.04
CA PRO A 184 -6.72 9.19 50.07
C PRO A 184 -7.50 8.17 49.25
N SER A 185 -8.82 8.28 49.35
CA SER A 185 -9.77 7.56 48.54
C SER A 185 -9.45 7.79 47.07
N ARG A 186 -9.25 6.69 46.37
CA ARG A 186 -9.37 6.49 44.93
C ARG A 186 -10.14 7.63 44.24
N SER A 187 -9.42 8.52 43.59
CA SER A 187 -9.99 9.49 42.64
C SER A 187 -9.15 9.45 41.37
N TYR A 188 -9.55 8.55 40.48
CA TYR A 188 -9.16 8.53 39.08
C TYR A 188 -9.75 9.77 38.42
N ALA A 189 -8.92 10.77 38.12
CA ALA A 189 -9.26 11.84 37.21
C ALA A 189 -7.99 12.39 36.53
N GLY A 190 -7.90 12.09 35.23
CA GLY A 190 -7.38 12.99 34.22
C GLY A 190 -5.99 13.57 34.40
N TRP A 191 -4.99 12.89 33.84
CA TRP A 191 -3.80 13.58 33.31
C TRP A 191 -3.81 13.42 31.80
N GLY A 192 -4.40 14.42 31.15
CA GLY A 192 -4.18 14.70 29.75
C GLY A 192 -2.85 15.41 29.53
N SER A 193 -2.43 15.37 28.26
CA SER A 193 -1.48 16.28 27.62
C SER A 193 0.01 16.04 27.88
N TRP A 194 0.61 15.28 26.96
CA TRP A 194 2.03 15.37 26.65
C TRP A 194 2.31 16.68 25.90
N PRO A 195 3.30 17.50 26.29
CA PRO A 195 3.87 18.51 25.40
C PRO A 195 4.82 17.84 24.42
N SER A 196 4.66 18.19 23.14
CA SER A 196 5.62 17.91 22.09
C SER A 196 6.79 18.91 22.14
N GLN A 197 8.02 18.38 21.98
CA GLN A 197 9.21 18.98 21.34
C GLN A 197 9.86 20.24 21.98
N PRO A 198 11.19 20.50 21.84
CA PRO A 198 11.89 20.65 20.55
C PRO A 198 13.33 20.10 20.46
N GLY A 199 13.77 19.89 19.21
CA GLY A 199 15.11 19.43 18.88
C GLY A 199 16.15 20.54 18.69
N THR A 200 17.39 20.09 18.55
CA THR A 200 18.62 20.68 17.95
C THR A 200 19.74 19.71 18.36
N SER A 201 20.85 19.45 17.68
CA SER A 201 21.49 19.86 16.44
C SER A 201 22.91 19.30 16.56
N GLY A 202 23.48 18.74 15.48
CA GLY A 202 24.93 18.51 15.34
C GLY A 202 25.48 17.33 16.16
N GLU A 203 26.50 16.58 15.77
CA GLU A 203 27.44 16.63 14.66
C GLU A 203 27.97 15.20 14.47
N SER A 204 28.25 14.83 13.22
CA SER A 204 29.10 13.69 12.91
C SER A 204 30.56 14.08 13.16
N PRO A 205 31.44 13.11 13.46
CA PRO A 205 32.50 12.92 12.49
C PRO A 205 32.77 11.47 12.10
N VAL A 206 33.47 11.42 10.97
CA VAL A 206 33.79 10.35 10.04
C VAL A 206 34.95 9.44 10.54
N THR A 207 34.88 8.17 10.13
CA THR A 207 35.93 7.14 9.93
C THR A 207 36.73 6.57 11.11
N LEU A 208 36.73 5.22 11.24
CA LEU A 208 37.90 4.38 10.90
C LEU A 208 37.54 2.87 10.87
N LEU A 209 38.34 2.09 10.13
CA LEU A 209 38.33 0.63 9.84
C LEU A 209 37.44 0.18 8.66
N GLU A 210 37.90 0.33 7.41
CA GLU A 210 38.75 -0.64 6.66
C GLU A 210 38.09 -2.03 6.50
N ALA A 211 37.61 -2.37 5.31
CA ALA A 211 38.41 -2.89 4.19
C ALA A 211 38.96 -4.32 4.42
N ARG A 212 38.13 -5.32 4.08
CA ARG A 212 38.47 -6.68 3.64
C ARG A 212 37.18 -7.19 3.01
N TRP A 213 37.08 -7.48 1.72
CA TRP A 213 37.74 -8.61 1.07
C TRP A 213 37.85 -8.37 -0.45
N LEU A 214 39.07 -8.05 -0.89
CA LEU A 214 39.52 -8.34 -2.25
C LEU A 214 39.93 -9.82 -2.32
N GLY A 215 39.42 -10.50 -3.35
CA GLY A 215 40.10 -11.52 -4.16
C GLY A 215 40.93 -12.62 -3.48
N ARG A 216 40.44 -13.86 -3.60
CA ARG A 216 41.28 -15.03 -3.91
C ARG A 216 40.65 -15.87 -5.03
N ARG A 217 41.36 -15.95 -6.16
CA ARG A 217 41.51 -17.11 -7.08
C ARG A 217 41.86 -18.39 -6.29
N ASP A 218 41.71 -19.65 -6.71
CA ASP A 218 41.35 -20.47 -7.91
C ASP A 218 41.23 -21.95 -7.34
N PRO A 219 40.96 -23.09 -8.05
CA PRO A 219 41.18 -23.37 -9.48
C PRO A 219 40.17 -24.28 -10.24
N SER A 220 40.47 -24.36 -11.54
CA SER A 220 40.15 -25.34 -12.59
C SER A 220 39.33 -26.60 -12.26
N GLY A 221 38.27 -26.81 -13.04
CA GLY A 221 37.67 -28.11 -13.32
C GLY A 221 37.45 -28.25 -14.83
N SER A 222 38.30 -29.05 -15.46
CA SER A 222 38.23 -29.52 -16.84
C SER A 222 37.12 -30.56 -17.02
N GLN A 223 36.24 -30.36 -18.01
CA GLN A 223 35.80 -31.38 -18.99
C GLN A 223 35.04 -30.69 -20.13
#